data_AF-A0A9W8I5C0-F1
#
_entry.id   AF-A0A9W8I5C0-F1
#
_cell.length_a   1.000
_cell.length_b   1.000
_cell.length_c   1.000
_cell.angle_alpha   90.00
_cell.angle_beta   90.00
_cell.angle_gamma   90.00
#
_symmetry.space_group_name_H-M   'P 1'
#
loop_
_entity.id
_entity.type
_entity.pdbx_description
1 polymer ?
#
loop_
_entity_poly.entity_id
_entity_poly.type
_entity_poly.pdbx_seq_one_letter_code
_entity_poly.pdbx_strand_id
1 'polypeptide(L)'
;MDINDMLSSDQVQEAITELIPNVVAIDGNVSIQVISTAITHASSCKACVVYEPTSIPKCIKILSALALAAAKDKAGSMVHVVTPNQLELRRMAEFALQLGLVKDVPADDMIAAIHCHELDNSTIRDALTLFPLFPILIIKLGEKGAAIVGPSQKDRAKPELCHIQALIPSSIINCNGAGDSLVGAMLAMLHKQNQLFSSEGNININATDIGDMVRRAQRASIASLESHRAISEKLAPELIE
;
A
#
# COMPACT_ATOMS: atom_id res chain seq x y z
N MET A 1 9.89 3.62 25.44
CA MET A 1 8.67 2.81 25.25
C MET A 1 8.09 3.28 23.93
N ASP A 2 8.06 2.41 22.91
CA ASP A 2 7.58 2.78 21.58
C ASP A 2 6.06 2.93 21.66
N ILE A 3 5.51 4.06 21.17
CA ILE A 3 4.07 4.35 21.28
C ILE A 3 3.21 3.28 20.58
N ASN A 4 3.80 2.60 19.59
CA ASN A 4 3.17 1.53 18.83
C ASN A 4 2.98 0.23 19.64
N ASP A 5 3.76 0.03 20.70
CA ASP A 5 3.62 -1.12 21.60
C ASP A 5 2.46 -0.93 22.60
N MET A 6 1.92 0.28 22.71
CA MET A 6 0.83 0.61 23.63
C MET A 6 -0.56 0.47 23.00
N LEU A 7 -0.64 0.31 21.67
CA LEU A 7 -1.91 0.15 20.96
C LEU A 7 -2.41 -1.29 21.12
N SER A 8 -3.56 -1.46 21.78
CA SER A 8 -4.19 -2.77 21.97
C SER A 8 -5.20 -3.10 20.86
N SER A 9 -5.45 -4.40 20.66
CA SER A 9 -6.49 -4.86 19.72
C SER A 9 -7.88 -4.31 20.08
N ASP A 10 -8.21 -4.21 21.37
CA ASP A 10 -9.52 -3.72 21.82
C ASP A 10 -9.73 -2.24 21.44
N GLN A 11 -8.71 -1.40 21.63
CA GLN A 11 -8.76 0.02 21.23
C GLN A 11 -8.95 0.19 19.72
N VAL A 12 -8.28 -0.64 18.91
CA VAL A 12 -8.42 -0.58 17.45
C VAL A 12 -9.80 -1.05 17.00
N GLN A 13 -10.31 -2.13 17.59
CA GLN A 13 -11.65 -2.63 17.32
C GLN A 13 -12.71 -1.57 17.69
N GLU A 14 -12.61 -0.98 18.88
CA GLU A 14 -13.51 0.07 19.35
C GLU A 14 -13.50 1.26 18.39
N ALA A 15 -12.31 1.79 18.05
CA ALA A 15 -12.18 2.92 17.13
C ALA A 15 -12.78 2.64 15.74
N ILE A 16 -12.54 1.47 15.14
CA ILE A 16 -13.10 1.12 13.82
C ILE A 16 -14.63 0.99 13.90
N THR A 17 -15.14 0.38 14.97
CA THR A 17 -16.58 0.15 15.14
C THR A 17 -17.34 1.45 15.38
N GLU A 18 -16.75 2.37 16.14
CA GLU A 18 -17.37 3.67 16.46
C GLU A 18 -17.28 4.67 15.30
N LEU A 19 -16.13 4.76 14.63
CA LEU A 19 -15.90 5.75 13.59
C LEU A 19 -16.43 5.33 12.22
N ILE A 20 -16.60 4.02 11.99
CA ILE A 20 -17.03 3.43 10.71
C ILE A 20 -16.24 4.03 9.54
N PRO A 21 -14.90 3.93 9.55
CA PRO A 21 -14.08 4.61 8.56
C PRO A 21 -14.28 3.99 7.18
N ASN A 22 -14.15 4.80 6.11
CA ASN A 22 -14.08 4.29 4.74
C ASN A 22 -12.65 3.89 4.32
N VAL A 23 -11.63 4.29 5.09
CA VAL A 23 -10.23 3.94 4.89
C VAL A 23 -9.58 3.65 6.25
N VAL A 24 -8.86 2.53 6.35
CA VAL A 24 -8.04 2.15 7.50
C VAL A 24 -6.59 2.03 7.04
N ALA A 25 -5.72 2.89 7.58
CA ALA A 25 -4.29 2.83 7.34
C ALA A 25 -3.59 2.09 8.49
N ILE A 26 -2.69 1.17 8.15
CA ILE A 26 -1.98 0.32 9.09
C ILE A 26 -0.48 0.49 8.83
N ASP A 27 0.26 0.88 9.87
CA ASP A 27 1.71 1.03 9.83
C ASP A 27 2.42 -0.26 10.31
N GLY A 28 3.54 -0.61 9.67
CA GLY A 28 4.32 -1.82 9.98
C GLY A 28 4.94 -1.84 11.39
N ASN A 29 4.93 -0.73 12.11
CA ASN A 29 5.40 -0.67 13.50
C ASN A 29 4.47 -1.39 14.47
N VAL A 30 3.16 -1.49 14.21
CA VAL A 30 2.22 -2.13 15.13
C VAL A 30 2.39 -3.65 15.20
N SER A 31 1.80 -4.29 16.21
CA SER A 31 1.90 -5.75 16.42
C SER A 31 1.08 -6.55 15.41
N ILE A 32 1.43 -7.82 15.19
CA ILE A 32 0.69 -8.73 14.29
C ILE A 32 -0.77 -8.87 14.72
N GLN A 33 -1.02 -8.90 16.04
CA GLN A 33 -2.36 -8.99 16.60
C GLN A 33 -3.19 -7.75 16.28
N VAL A 34 -2.59 -6.56 16.40
CA VAL A 34 -3.24 -5.29 16.03
C VAL A 34 -3.54 -5.24 14.54
N ILE A 35 -2.57 -5.61 13.70
CA ILE A 35 -2.77 -5.68 12.24
C ILE A 35 -3.92 -6.63 11.89
N SER A 36 -3.95 -7.82 12.49
CA SER A 36 -5.00 -8.82 12.26
C SER A 36 -6.37 -8.30 12.68
N THR A 37 -6.48 -7.68 13.86
CA THR A 37 -7.72 -7.04 14.32
C THR A 37 -8.17 -5.94 13.37
N ALA A 38 -7.27 -5.04 12.98
CA ALA A 38 -7.59 -3.94 12.06
C ALA A 38 -8.15 -4.45 10.73
N ILE A 39 -7.56 -5.49 10.12
CA ILE A 39 -8.04 -6.06 8.86
C ILE A 39 -9.43 -6.68 9.03
N THR A 40 -9.62 -7.49 10.07
CA THR A 40 -10.91 -8.17 10.30
C THR A 40 -12.04 -7.17 10.52
N HIS A 41 -11.81 -6.11 11.30
CA HIS A 41 -12.84 -5.09 11.55
C HIS A 41 -13.01 -4.10 10.40
N ALA A 42 -11.95 -3.80 9.64
CA ALA A 42 -12.08 -2.99 8.43
C ALA A 42 -12.95 -3.67 7.36
N SER A 43 -12.87 -5.00 7.24
CA SER A 43 -13.71 -5.77 6.32
C SER A 43 -15.21 -5.65 6.66
N SER A 44 -15.56 -5.69 7.95
CA SER A 44 -16.96 -5.62 8.38
C SER A 44 -17.62 -4.27 8.12
N CYS A 45 -16.87 -3.17 8.11
CA CYS A 45 -17.35 -1.84 7.73
C CYS A 45 -17.09 -1.47 6.25
N LYS A 46 -16.57 -2.39 5.43
CA LYS A 46 -16.20 -2.16 4.02
C LYS A 46 -15.22 -1.00 3.86
N ALA A 47 -14.23 -0.91 4.75
CA ALA A 47 -13.17 0.07 4.64
C ALA A 47 -12.06 -0.39 3.69
N CYS A 48 -11.49 0.54 2.94
CA CYS A 48 -10.26 0.31 2.19
C CYS A 48 -9.08 0.22 3.17
N VAL A 49 -8.34 -0.88 3.12
CA VAL A 49 -7.21 -1.16 4.00
C VAL A 49 -5.92 -0.86 3.26
N VAL A 50 -5.12 0.06 3.80
CA VAL A 50 -3.81 0.47 3.28
C VAL A 50 -2.74 0.06 4.29
N TYR A 51 -1.71 -0.65 3.83
CA TYR A 51 -0.60 -1.07 4.69
C TYR A 51 0.74 -0.47 4.24
N GLU A 52 1.41 0.22 5.17
CA GLU A 52 2.76 0.79 4.98
C GLU A 52 3.80 -0.07 5.73
N PRO A 53 4.64 -0.83 5.02
CA PRO A 53 5.55 -1.83 5.61
C PRO A 53 6.71 -1.28 6.46
N THR A 54 7.05 0.02 6.37
CA THR A 54 8.06 0.77 7.15
C THR A 54 9.52 0.30 7.02
N SER A 55 9.82 -1.00 7.10
CA SER A 55 11.17 -1.57 7.01
C SER A 55 11.15 -3.07 6.70
N ILE A 56 12.28 -3.63 6.26
CA ILE A 56 12.43 -5.05 5.89
C ILE A 56 11.98 -6.04 6.98
N PRO A 57 12.33 -5.88 8.26
CA PRO A 57 11.86 -6.83 9.28
C PRO A 57 10.36 -6.73 9.55
N LYS A 58 9.77 -5.55 9.33
CA LYS A 58 8.38 -5.22 9.65
C LYS A 58 7.43 -5.50 8.49
N CYS A 59 7.91 -5.43 7.24
CA CYS A 59 7.09 -5.57 6.04
C CYS A 59 6.34 -6.90 5.98
N ILE A 60 6.88 -7.96 6.56
CA ILE A 60 6.28 -9.30 6.56
C ILE A 60 5.16 -9.51 7.60
N LYS A 61 5.00 -8.61 8.58
CA LYS A 61 3.99 -8.77 9.64
C LYS A 61 2.58 -8.88 9.08
N ILE A 62 2.28 -8.17 7.99
CA ILE A 62 0.99 -8.20 7.31
C ILE A 62 0.63 -9.61 6.80
N LEU A 63 1.62 -10.37 6.34
CA LEU A 63 1.42 -11.72 5.81
C LEU A 63 1.08 -12.70 6.94
N SER A 64 1.77 -12.60 8.07
CA SER A 64 1.42 -13.36 9.28
C SER A 64 0.05 -12.97 9.83
N ALA A 65 -0.30 -11.69 9.79
CA ALA A 65 -1.60 -11.19 10.23
C ALA A 65 -2.74 -11.67 9.31
N LEU A 66 -2.52 -11.71 8.00
CA LEU A 66 -3.48 -12.27 7.03
C LEU A 66 -3.71 -13.76 7.27
N ALA A 67 -2.64 -14.54 7.47
CA ALA A 67 -2.75 -15.96 7.80
C ALA A 67 -3.55 -16.18 9.11
N LEU A 68 -3.32 -15.33 10.12
CA LEU A 68 -4.06 -15.37 11.38
C LEU A 68 -5.53 -14.96 11.20
N ALA A 69 -5.81 -13.93 10.40
CA ALA A 69 -7.16 -13.46 10.13
C ALA A 69 -7.98 -14.50 9.34
N ALA A 70 -7.39 -15.14 8.33
CA ALA A 70 -8.02 -16.20 7.55
C ALA A 70 -8.41 -17.43 8.40
N ALA A 71 -7.67 -17.69 9.48
CA ALA A 71 -8.04 -18.76 10.42
C ALA A 71 -9.25 -18.40 11.30
N LYS A 72 -9.52 -17.11 11.53
CA LYS A 72 -10.60 -16.62 12.39
C LYS A 72 -11.88 -16.27 11.63
N ASP A 73 -11.73 -15.80 10.39
CA ASP A 73 -12.83 -15.27 9.59
C ASP A 73 -12.86 -15.88 8.19
N LYS A 74 -14.01 -16.46 7.83
CA LYS A 74 -14.25 -17.05 6.49
C LYS A 74 -14.70 -16.01 5.46
N ALA A 75 -15.05 -14.79 5.88
CA ALA A 75 -15.61 -13.76 5.01
C ALA A 75 -14.58 -13.05 4.10
N GLY A 76 -13.30 -13.44 4.17
CA GLY A 76 -12.26 -12.89 3.30
C GLY A 76 -11.71 -11.57 3.84
N SER A 77 -10.76 -11.67 4.76
CA SER A 77 -9.95 -10.53 5.20
C SER A 77 -9.00 -10.11 4.07
N MET A 78 -9.10 -8.86 3.60
CA MET A 78 -8.31 -8.34 2.48
C MET A 78 -7.55 -7.07 2.87
N VAL A 79 -6.33 -6.95 2.37
CA VAL A 79 -5.54 -5.72 2.40
C VAL A 79 -5.53 -5.20 0.97
N HIS A 80 -6.00 -3.97 0.76
CA HIS A 80 -6.32 -3.48 -0.57
C HIS A 80 -5.12 -2.81 -1.23
N VAL A 81 -4.40 -2.01 -0.46
CA VAL A 81 -3.24 -1.25 -0.93
C VAL A 81 -2.03 -1.57 -0.06
N VAL A 82 -0.90 -1.85 -0.67
CA VAL A 82 0.40 -1.91 0.02
C VAL A 82 1.38 -0.96 -0.64
N THR A 83 2.23 -0.33 0.17
CA THR A 83 3.16 0.72 -0.29
C THR A 83 4.63 0.36 -0.04
N PRO A 84 5.14 -0.80 -0.49
CA PRO A 84 6.53 -1.20 -0.23
C PRO A 84 7.54 -0.39 -1.04
N ASN A 85 8.79 -0.34 -0.60
CA ASN A 85 9.93 -0.15 -1.50
C ASN A 85 10.36 -1.49 -2.14
N GLN A 86 11.33 -1.47 -3.05
CA GLN A 86 11.76 -2.68 -3.78
C GLN A 86 12.29 -3.80 -2.87
N LEU A 87 13.05 -3.44 -1.83
CA LEU A 87 13.61 -4.43 -0.91
C LEU A 87 12.52 -5.06 -0.03
N GLU A 88 11.56 -4.25 0.41
CA GLU A 88 10.38 -4.71 1.17
C GLU A 88 9.50 -5.62 0.32
N LEU A 89 9.25 -5.24 -0.93
CA LEU A 89 8.45 -6.02 -1.89
C LEU A 89 9.04 -7.42 -2.06
N ARG A 90 10.35 -7.51 -2.35
CA ARG A 90 11.05 -8.78 -2.49
C ARG A 90 10.91 -9.64 -1.24
N ARG A 91 11.16 -9.05 -0.06
CA ARG A 91 11.07 -9.76 1.21
C ARG A 91 9.64 -10.27 1.47
N MET A 92 8.63 -9.46 1.13
CA MET A 92 7.23 -9.85 1.23
C MET A 92 6.91 -11.01 0.28
N ALA A 93 7.35 -10.97 -0.98
CA ALA A 93 7.12 -12.03 -1.96
C ALA A 93 7.75 -13.36 -1.53
N GLU A 94 9.03 -13.33 -1.13
CA GLU A 94 9.74 -14.50 -0.61
C GLU A 94 9.02 -15.11 0.61
N PHE A 95 8.56 -14.28 1.54
CA PHE A 95 7.87 -14.76 2.74
C PHE A 95 6.45 -15.27 2.46
N ALA A 96 5.72 -14.63 1.53
CA ALA A 96 4.39 -15.09 1.12
C ALA A 96 4.44 -16.47 0.46
N LEU A 97 5.47 -16.73 -0.36
CA LEU A 97 5.75 -18.06 -0.92
C LEU A 97 6.09 -19.08 0.17
N GLN A 98 6.94 -18.71 1.14
CA GLN A 98 7.29 -19.57 2.27
C GLN A 98 6.09 -19.98 3.12
N LEU A 99 5.11 -19.08 3.29
CA LEU A 99 3.86 -19.35 4.00
C LEU A 99 2.83 -20.11 3.15
N GLY A 100 3.07 -20.30 1.85
CA GLY A 100 2.11 -20.89 0.93
C GLY A 100 0.86 -20.04 0.69
N LEU A 101 0.93 -18.72 0.97
CA LEU A 101 -0.17 -17.79 0.75
C LEU A 101 -0.39 -17.48 -0.74
N VAL A 102 0.68 -17.61 -1.53
CA VAL A 102 0.69 -17.42 -2.98
C VAL A 102 1.46 -18.55 -3.64
N LYS A 103 1.20 -18.74 -4.92
CA LYS A 103 1.98 -19.63 -5.78
C LYS A 103 3.03 -18.82 -6.52
N ASP A 104 4.15 -19.45 -6.83
CA ASP A 104 5.11 -18.86 -7.74
C ASP A 104 4.46 -18.67 -9.12
N VAL A 105 4.72 -17.53 -9.75
CA VAL A 105 4.13 -17.17 -11.04
C VAL A 105 5.18 -17.47 -12.11
N PRO A 106 4.91 -18.36 -13.09
CA PRO A 106 5.79 -18.55 -14.24
C PRO A 106 5.68 -17.32 -15.14
N ALA A 107 6.66 -16.43 -15.02
CA ALA A 107 6.45 -15.02 -15.30
C ALA A 107 7.04 -14.51 -16.62
N ASP A 108 7.63 -15.35 -17.48
CA ASP A 108 8.41 -14.80 -18.60
C ASP A 108 7.52 -14.12 -19.66
N ASP A 109 6.36 -14.70 -20.01
CA ASP A 109 5.44 -14.11 -21.00
C ASP A 109 4.67 -12.89 -20.44
N MET A 110 4.27 -12.93 -19.16
CA MET A 110 3.57 -11.81 -18.51
C MET A 110 4.51 -10.64 -18.23
N ILE A 111 5.76 -10.92 -17.83
CA ILE A 111 6.79 -9.89 -17.66
C ILE A 111 7.13 -9.28 -19.02
N ALA A 112 7.27 -10.09 -20.08
CA ALA A 112 7.58 -9.58 -21.42
C ALA A 112 6.49 -8.64 -21.96
N ALA A 113 5.23 -8.84 -21.57
CA ALA A 113 4.11 -7.96 -21.92
C ALA A 113 4.09 -6.64 -21.11
N ILE A 114 4.83 -6.57 -19.99
CA ILE A 114 4.92 -5.40 -19.14
C ILE A 114 6.16 -4.58 -19.54
N HIS A 115 5.95 -3.50 -20.28
CA HIS A 115 7.01 -2.59 -20.67
C HIS A 115 7.27 -1.53 -19.57
N CYS A 116 8.20 -1.82 -18.65
CA CYS A 116 8.71 -0.85 -17.69
C CYS A 116 10.24 -0.93 -17.60
N HIS A 117 10.94 0.05 -18.18
CA HIS A 117 12.42 0.07 -18.17
C HIS A 117 13.02 0.39 -16.80
N GLU A 118 12.24 0.95 -15.88
CA GLU A 118 12.73 1.34 -14.55
C GLU A 118 12.73 0.19 -13.55
N LEU A 119 12.02 -0.90 -13.86
CA LEU A 119 11.95 -2.09 -13.03
C LEU A 119 12.70 -3.25 -13.68
N ASP A 120 13.47 -3.96 -12.87
CA ASP A 120 13.99 -5.25 -13.28
C ASP A 120 12.91 -6.33 -13.28
N ASN A 121 13.14 -7.40 -14.05
CA ASN A 121 12.21 -8.52 -14.15
C ASN A 121 11.92 -9.18 -12.80
N SER A 122 12.87 -9.15 -11.85
CA SER A 122 12.65 -9.67 -10.49
C SER A 122 11.61 -8.86 -9.72
N THR A 123 11.68 -7.53 -9.78
CA THR A 123 10.76 -6.63 -9.10
C THR A 123 9.34 -6.79 -9.68
N ILE A 124 9.23 -6.92 -11.01
CA ILE A 124 7.96 -7.21 -11.67
C ILE A 124 7.42 -8.56 -11.22
N ARG A 125 8.27 -9.60 -11.16
CA ARG A 125 7.88 -10.92 -10.66
C ARG A 125 7.36 -10.86 -9.22
N ASP A 126 8.10 -10.22 -8.32
CA ASP A 126 7.73 -10.09 -6.91
C ASP A 126 6.38 -9.37 -6.75
N ALA A 127 6.13 -8.32 -7.55
CA ALA A 127 4.85 -7.62 -7.55
C ALA A 127 3.69 -8.51 -8.06
N LEU A 128 3.90 -9.24 -9.15
CA LEU A 128 2.90 -10.16 -9.71
C LEU A 128 2.61 -11.34 -8.77
N THR A 129 3.62 -11.85 -8.06
CA THR A 129 3.48 -12.88 -7.04
C THR A 129 2.59 -12.41 -5.88
N LEU A 130 2.66 -11.14 -5.50
CA LEU A 130 1.91 -10.56 -4.40
C LEU A 130 0.52 -10.01 -4.80
N PHE A 131 0.29 -9.72 -6.07
CA PHE A 131 -0.98 -9.18 -6.59
C PHE A 131 -2.25 -9.95 -6.14
N PRO A 132 -2.26 -11.29 -6.04
CA PRO A 132 -3.41 -12.03 -5.53
C PRO A 132 -3.76 -11.73 -4.05
N LEU A 133 -2.79 -11.27 -3.25
CA LEU A 133 -3.01 -10.88 -1.86
C LEU A 133 -3.32 -9.39 -1.72
N PHE A 134 -2.71 -8.56 -2.57
CA PHE A 134 -2.79 -7.11 -2.53
C PHE A 134 -3.16 -6.60 -3.93
N PRO A 135 -4.44 -6.26 -4.18
CA PRO A 135 -4.88 -5.87 -5.52
C PRO A 135 -4.24 -4.56 -5.99
N ILE A 136 -3.68 -3.74 -5.10
CA ILE A 136 -2.95 -2.52 -5.44
C ILE A 136 -1.59 -2.52 -4.72
N LEU A 137 -0.51 -2.52 -5.48
CA LEU A 137 0.86 -2.33 -4.99
C LEU A 137 1.42 -1.01 -5.51
N ILE A 138 1.87 -0.16 -4.59
CA ILE A 138 2.55 1.11 -4.89
C ILE A 138 4.02 0.93 -4.48
N ILE A 139 4.85 0.61 -5.45
CA ILE A 139 6.26 0.30 -5.26
C ILE A 139 7.07 1.58 -5.34
N LYS A 140 7.64 2.01 -4.21
CA LYS A 140 8.46 3.21 -4.09
C LYS A 140 9.85 2.96 -4.70
N LEU A 141 10.24 3.79 -5.67
CA LEU A 141 11.50 3.68 -6.43
C LEU A 141 12.47 4.85 -6.17
N GLY A 142 12.24 5.63 -5.11
CA GLY A 142 13.08 6.78 -4.77
C GLY A 142 13.08 7.84 -5.89
N GLU A 143 14.26 8.22 -6.37
CA GLU A 143 14.45 9.21 -7.45
C GLU A 143 13.83 8.80 -8.79
N LYS A 144 13.49 7.51 -8.96
CA LYS A 144 12.79 7.01 -10.15
C LYS A 144 11.26 7.14 -10.06
N GLY A 145 10.74 7.58 -8.91
CA GLY A 145 9.31 7.78 -8.67
C GLY A 145 8.66 6.54 -8.07
N ALA A 146 7.59 6.06 -8.69
CA ALA A 146 6.86 4.90 -8.21
C ALA A 146 6.35 4.03 -9.35
N ALA A 147 6.28 2.73 -9.13
CA ALA A 147 5.57 1.80 -9.99
C ALA A 147 4.29 1.31 -9.32
N ILE A 148 3.22 1.23 -10.08
CA ILE A 148 1.90 0.80 -9.62
C ILE A 148 1.59 -0.52 -10.29
N VAL A 149 1.25 -1.53 -9.51
CA VAL A 149 0.60 -2.75 -10.01
C VAL A 149 -0.82 -2.74 -9.46
N GLY A 150 -1.80 -2.75 -10.36
CA GLY A 150 -3.21 -2.66 -9.99
C GLY A 150 -4.12 -3.38 -10.98
N PRO A 151 -5.44 -3.44 -10.74
CA PRO A 151 -6.38 -4.04 -11.67
C PRO A 151 -6.37 -3.28 -13.00
N SER A 152 -6.40 -4.00 -14.13
CA SER A 152 -6.52 -3.36 -15.44
C SER A 152 -7.92 -2.76 -15.64
N GLN A 153 -7.98 -1.69 -16.44
CA GLN A 153 -9.26 -1.10 -16.83
C GLN A 153 -10.15 -2.06 -17.65
N LYS A 154 -9.56 -2.91 -18.49
CA LYS A 154 -10.30 -3.81 -19.39
C LYS A 154 -10.74 -5.10 -18.72
N ASP A 155 -9.94 -5.59 -17.78
CA ASP A 155 -10.15 -6.85 -17.08
C ASP A 155 -9.55 -6.74 -15.67
N ARG A 156 -10.41 -6.53 -14.67
CA ARG A 156 -9.98 -6.29 -13.28
C ARG A 156 -9.33 -7.50 -12.62
N ALA A 157 -9.49 -8.69 -13.18
CA ALA A 157 -8.79 -9.88 -12.70
C ALA A 157 -7.32 -9.90 -13.15
N LYS A 158 -6.95 -9.07 -14.13
CA LYS A 158 -5.58 -9.00 -14.66
C LYS A 158 -4.82 -7.81 -14.09
N PRO A 159 -3.55 -8.01 -13.69
CA PRO A 159 -2.70 -6.91 -13.27
C PRO A 159 -2.31 -6.05 -14.48
N GLU A 160 -2.24 -4.75 -14.26
CA GLU A 160 -1.66 -3.75 -15.13
C GLU A 160 -0.58 -3.00 -14.36
N LEU A 161 0.53 -2.69 -15.04
CA LEU A 161 1.65 -1.97 -14.45
C LEU A 161 1.75 -0.57 -15.07
N CYS A 162 1.79 0.44 -14.21
CA CYS A 162 2.01 1.84 -14.59
C CYS A 162 3.24 2.39 -13.86
N HIS A 163 4.10 3.12 -14.56
CA HIS A 163 5.22 3.84 -13.95
C HIS A 163 4.93 5.34 -13.90
N ILE A 164 5.13 5.94 -12.72
CA ILE A 164 5.00 7.37 -12.47
C ILE A 164 6.38 7.90 -12.14
N GLN A 165 6.97 8.64 -13.09
CA GLN A 165 8.25 9.31 -12.91
C GLN A 165 8.22 10.26 -11.70
N ALA A 166 9.34 10.37 -10.99
CA ALA A 166 9.48 11.31 -9.89
C ALA A 166 9.41 12.76 -10.40
N LEU A 167 8.68 13.60 -9.67
CA LEU A 167 8.86 15.04 -9.72
C LEU A 167 10.24 15.41 -9.12
N ILE A 168 10.88 16.42 -9.71
CA ILE A 168 12.21 16.86 -9.31
C ILE A 168 12.08 17.93 -8.21
N PRO A 169 12.58 17.69 -6.98
CA PRO A 169 12.63 18.71 -5.94
C PRO A 169 13.67 19.79 -6.30
N SER A 170 13.45 21.02 -5.84
CA SER A 170 14.42 22.11 -6.00
C SER A 170 15.68 21.89 -5.17
N SER A 171 15.54 21.22 -4.02
CA SER A 171 16.64 20.79 -3.16
C SER A 171 16.23 19.57 -2.33
N ILE A 172 17.19 18.74 -1.94
CA ILE A 172 16.96 17.63 -1.02
C ILE A 172 17.65 17.97 0.30
N ILE A 173 16.85 18.27 1.31
CA ILE A 173 17.29 18.58 2.68
C ILE A 173 17.22 17.33 3.56
N ASN A 174 16.14 16.55 3.45
CA ASN A 174 15.90 15.36 4.26
C ASN A 174 15.07 14.32 3.50
N CYS A 175 15.50 13.05 3.45
CA CYS A 175 14.74 11.99 2.80
C CYS A 175 13.70 11.30 3.71
N ASN A 176 13.79 11.50 5.03
CA ASN A 176 12.92 10.85 5.99
C ASN A 176 11.49 11.39 5.85
N GLY A 177 10.50 10.50 5.93
CA GLY A 177 9.08 10.87 5.86
C GLY A 177 8.57 11.33 4.49
N ALA A 178 9.42 11.36 3.45
CA ALA A 178 8.97 11.61 2.08
C ALA A 178 7.98 10.54 1.58
N GLY A 179 8.25 9.27 1.94
CA GLY A 179 7.33 8.15 1.72
C GLY A 179 6.05 8.27 2.53
N ASP A 180 6.15 8.59 3.82
CA ASP A 180 4.97 8.78 4.69
C ASP A 180 4.08 9.94 4.22
N SER A 181 4.70 11.01 3.70
CA SER A 181 3.99 12.14 3.10
C SER A 181 3.27 11.75 1.81
N LEU A 182 3.87 10.87 1.00
CA LEU A 182 3.21 10.28 -0.17
C LEU A 182 1.97 9.50 0.26
N VAL A 183 2.13 8.60 1.24
CA VAL A 183 1.04 7.75 1.73
C VAL A 183 -0.06 8.59 2.39
N GLY A 184 0.29 9.58 3.21
CA GLY A 184 -0.67 10.50 3.83
C GLY A 184 -1.50 11.27 2.79
N ALA A 185 -0.87 11.77 1.74
CA ALA A 185 -1.55 12.40 0.61
C ALA A 185 -2.49 11.42 -0.12
N MET A 186 -2.03 10.18 -0.37
CA MET A 186 -2.84 9.11 -0.96
C MET A 186 -4.07 8.80 -0.11
N LEU A 187 -3.90 8.66 1.21
CA LEU A 187 -4.99 8.38 2.14
C LEU A 187 -6.05 9.49 2.11
N ALA A 188 -5.63 10.76 2.07
CA ALA A 188 -6.55 11.88 1.95
C ALA A 188 -7.36 11.84 0.64
N MET A 189 -6.73 11.46 -0.48
CA MET A 189 -7.42 11.31 -1.77
C MET A 189 -8.35 10.09 -1.78
N LEU A 190 -7.93 8.95 -1.22
CA LEU A 190 -8.76 7.75 -1.10
C LEU A 190 -9.99 8.01 -0.23
N HIS A 191 -9.83 8.72 0.89
CA HIS A 191 -10.95 9.08 1.77
C HIS A 191 -12.01 9.92 1.06
N LYS A 192 -11.61 10.79 0.11
CA LYS A 192 -12.53 11.60 -0.70
C LYS A 192 -13.24 10.82 -1.82
N GLN A 193 -12.89 9.55 -2.08
CA GLN A 193 -13.54 8.76 -3.11
C GLN A 193 -14.89 8.20 -2.62
N ASN A 194 -15.97 8.62 -3.28
CA ASN A 194 -17.34 8.23 -2.90
C ASN A 194 -17.70 6.77 -3.27
N GLN A 195 -16.90 6.11 -4.13
CA GLN A 195 -17.16 4.76 -4.63
C GLN A 195 -15.89 3.92 -4.69
N LEU A 196 -15.23 3.74 -3.55
CA LEU A 196 -14.05 2.87 -3.43
C LEU A 196 -14.34 1.40 -3.76
N PHE A 197 -15.59 0.96 -3.60
CA PHE A 197 -16.01 -0.42 -3.78
C PHE A 197 -17.16 -0.54 -4.77
N SER A 198 -17.18 -1.61 -5.56
CA SER A 198 -18.32 -1.98 -6.39
C SER A 198 -19.46 -2.55 -5.54
N SER A 199 -20.64 -2.74 -6.14
CA SER A 199 -21.76 -3.44 -5.49
C SER A 199 -21.42 -4.87 -5.05
N GLU A 200 -20.40 -5.48 -5.66
CA GLU A 200 -19.90 -6.82 -5.35
C GLU A 200 -18.82 -6.82 -4.24
N GLY A 201 -18.46 -5.65 -3.71
CA GLY A 201 -17.45 -5.51 -2.65
C GLY A 201 -16.00 -5.50 -3.14
N ASN A 202 -15.76 -5.52 -4.45
CA ASN A 202 -14.42 -5.42 -5.02
C ASN A 202 -13.95 -3.97 -5.09
N ILE A 203 -12.65 -3.72 -4.93
CA ILE A 203 -12.10 -2.37 -5.10
C ILE A 203 -12.42 -1.84 -6.51
N ASN A 204 -12.91 -0.61 -6.56
CA ASN A 204 -13.37 0.06 -7.77
C ASN A 204 -12.38 1.12 -8.25
N ILE A 205 -11.09 0.86 -8.05
CA ILE A 205 -9.98 1.72 -8.47
C ILE A 205 -9.02 0.88 -9.30
N ASN A 206 -8.63 1.39 -10.46
CA ASN A 206 -7.67 0.73 -11.36
C ASN A 206 -6.25 1.32 -11.23
N ALA A 207 -5.27 0.71 -11.90
CA ALA A 207 -3.87 1.16 -11.86
C ALA A 207 -3.67 2.62 -12.30
N THR A 208 -4.43 3.09 -13.30
CA THR A 208 -4.35 4.47 -13.79
C THR A 208 -4.86 5.48 -12.77
N ASP A 209 -6.01 5.19 -12.13
CA ASP A 209 -6.57 6.06 -11.10
C ASP A 209 -5.58 6.26 -9.93
N ILE A 210 -4.92 5.16 -9.50
CA ILE A 210 -3.87 5.21 -8.48
C ILE A 210 -2.65 5.96 -9.00
N GLY A 211 -2.27 5.79 -10.26
CA GLY A 211 -1.18 6.52 -10.88
C GLY A 211 -1.37 8.04 -10.82
N ASP A 212 -2.59 8.52 -11.07
CA ASP A 212 -2.94 9.94 -10.97
C ASP A 212 -2.90 10.44 -9.52
N MET A 213 -3.38 9.63 -8.56
CA MET A 213 -3.23 9.96 -7.14
C MET A 213 -1.74 10.03 -6.75
N VAL A 214 -0.91 9.07 -7.16
CA VAL A 214 0.51 9.06 -6.84
C VAL A 214 1.22 10.27 -7.45
N ARG A 215 0.90 10.64 -8.69
CA ARG A 215 1.45 11.85 -9.34
C ARG A 215 1.18 13.12 -8.51
N ARG A 216 -0.01 13.25 -7.94
CA ARG A 216 -0.37 14.38 -7.05
C ARG A 216 0.31 14.26 -5.69
N ALA A 217 0.34 13.06 -5.11
CA ALA A 217 0.95 12.78 -3.81
C ALA A 217 2.47 13.05 -3.79
N GLN A 218 3.16 12.94 -4.93
CA GLN A 218 4.58 13.31 -5.04
C GLN A 218 4.85 14.77 -4.62
N ARG A 219 3.89 15.69 -4.76
CA ARG A 219 4.04 17.07 -4.27
C ARG A 219 4.19 17.13 -2.75
N ALA A 220 3.49 16.26 -2.01
CA ALA A 220 3.66 16.12 -0.57
C ALA A 220 5.03 15.52 -0.21
N SER A 221 5.51 14.55 -0.99
CA SER A 221 6.88 14.02 -0.84
C SER A 221 7.93 15.11 -1.06
N ILE A 222 7.80 15.92 -2.12
CA ILE A 222 8.72 17.04 -2.39
C ILE A 222 8.73 18.04 -1.24
N ALA A 223 7.55 18.42 -0.74
CA ALA A 223 7.46 19.36 0.38
C ALA A 223 8.24 18.85 1.61
N SER A 224 8.24 17.54 1.85
CA SER A 224 9.01 16.91 2.94
C SER A 224 10.49 16.72 2.59
N LEU A 225 10.83 16.43 1.33
CA LEU A 225 12.22 16.39 0.85
C LEU A 225 12.93 17.75 1.02
N GLU A 226 12.18 18.84 0.82
CA GLU A 226 12.64 20.23 0.95
C GLU A 226 12.50 20.78 2.38
N SER A 227 12.26 19.92 3.37
CA SER A 227 12.07 20.27 4.78
C SER A 227 13.20 19.71 5.65
N HIS A 228 13.50 20.39 6.76
CA HIS A 228 14.36 19.83 7.79
C HIS A 228 13.65 18.74 8.62
N ARG A 229 12.31 18.74 8.65
CA ARG A 229 11.48 17.76 9.37
C ARG A 229 11.09 16.60 8.45
N ALA A 230 10.85 15.44 9.05
CA ALA A 230 10.39 14.25 8.31
C ALA A 230 9.05 14.48 7.58
N ILE A 231 8.16 15.24 8.21
CA ILE A 231 6.91 15.70 7.60
C ILE A 231 6.97 17.22 7.50
N SER A 232 6.77 17.76 6.30
CA SER A 232 6.83 19.21 6.05
C SER A 232 5.73 19.95 6.80
N GLU A 233 6.08 21.09 7.38
CA GLU A 233 5.08 22.04 7.91
C GLU A 233 4.29 22.73 6.79
N LYS A 234 4.75 22.61 5.53
CA LYS A 234 4.08 23.17 4.36
C LYS A 234 3.05 22.21 3.76
N LEU A 235 2.84 21.03 4.34
CA LEU A 235 1.80 20.12 3.85
C LEU A 235 0.42 20.76 4.05
N ALA A 236 -0.32 20.88 2.96
CA ALA A 236 -1.65 21.47 2.93
C ALA A 236 -2.53 20.79 1.87
N PRO A 237 -3.86 20.80 2.00
CA PRO A 237 -4.77 20.14 1.05
C PRO A 237 -4.56 20.55 -0.41
N GLU A 238 -4.19 21.81 -0.65
CA GLU A 238 -3.99 22.39 -1.97
C GLU A 238 -2.84 21.72 -2.74
N LEU A 239 -1.88 21.10 -2.04
CA LEU A 239 -0.80 20.36 -2.70
C LEU A 239 -1.32 19.16 -3.48
N ILE A 240 -2.37 18.53 -2.98
CA ILE A 240 -2.92 17.30 -3.56
C ILE A 240 -4.20 17.57 -4.32
N GLU A 241 -4.61 18.82 -4.52
CA GLU A 241 -5.77 19.21 -5.34
C GLU A 241 -5.46 19.27 -6.85
#